data_AF-A0A800APW2-F1
#
_entry.id   AF-A0A800APW2-F1
#
_cell.length_a   1.000
_cell.length_b   1.000
_cell.length_c   1.000
_cell.angle_alpha   90.00
_cell.angle_beta   90.00
_cell.angle_gamma   90.00
#
_symmetry.space_group_name_H-M   'P 1'
#
loop_
_entity.id
_entity.type
_entity.pdbx_description
1 polymer ?
#
loop_
_entity_poly.entity_id
_entity_poly.type
_entity_poly.pdbx_seq_one_letter_code
_entity_poly.pdbx_strand_id
1 'polypeptide(L)'
;MAKNHSEIKLFHLHGTKDGVVSVAHVIEPYGPKSEPVVSIGISLNGNALEPEWKVHIPYENIDDLIGALKLAKEEFGKDYIPQQIKPDFDDGVVGGE
;
A
#
# COMPACT_ATOMS: atom_id res chain seq x y z
N MET A 1 -12.75 -15.69 17.65
CA MET A 1 -12.20 -15.53 16.29
C MET A 1 -13.33 -15.81 15.31
N ALA A 2 -13.63 -14.88 14.40
CA ALA A 2 -14.64 -15.14 13.38
C ALA A 2 -14.15 -16.31 12.52
N LYS A 3 -14.99 -17.32 12.27
CA LYS A 3 -14.64 -18.48 11.42
C LYS A 3 -14.18 -18.07 10.02
N ASN A 4 -14.42 -16.81 9.64
CA ASN A 4 -14.21 -16.30 8.31
C ASN A 4 -12.98 -15.39 8.16
N HIS A 5 -12.16 -15.22 9.20
CA HIS A 5 -11.00 -14.32 9.18
C HIS A 5 -9.79 -15.02 9.80
N SER A 6 -8.71 -15.14 9.03
CA SER A 6 -7.45 -15.75 9.47
C SER A 6 -6.29 -14.79 9.27
N GLU A 7 -5.65 -14.35 10.35
CA GLU A 7 -4.49 -13.46 10.28
C GLU A 7 -3.29 -14.18 9.64
N ILE A 8 -2.68 -13.53 8.65
CA ILE A 8 -1.45 -14.00 7.97
C ILE A 8 -0.24 -13.27 8.53
N LYS A 9 -0.37 -11.96 8.72
CA LYS A 9 0.70 -11.12 9.24
C LYS A 9 0.15 -9.90 9.97
N LEU A 10 0.81 -9.57 11.07
CA LEU A 10 0.62 -8.32 11.79
C LEU A 10 1.97 -7.66 12.00
N PHE A 11 2.06 -6.36 11.74
CA PHE A 11 3.28 -5.60 11.96
C PHE A 11 2.98 -4.14 12.31
N HIS A 12 3.96 -3.47 12.89
CA HIS A 12 3.82 -2.09 13.34
C HIS A 12 3.72 -1.12 12.16
N LEU A 13 2.81 -0.14 12.28
CA LEU A 13 2.67 0.96 11.33
C LEU A 13 3.72 2.04 11.64
N HIS A 14 4.72 2.15 10.77
CA HIS A 14 5.81 3.10 10.92
C HIS A 14 5.32 4.55 11.06
N GLY A 15 5.91 5.30 11.99
CA GLY A 15 5.54 6.70 12.26
C GLY A 15 4.38 6.85 13.24
N THR A 16 3.88 5.77 13.83
CA THR A 16 2.87 5.79 14.88
C THR A 16 3.40 5.19 16.17
N LYS A 17 2.72 5.43 17.29
CA LYS A 17 3.07 4.82 18.58
C LYS A 17 2.51 3.41 18.68
N ASP A 18 1.21 3.28 18.43
CA ASP A 18 0.44 2.05 18.68
C ASP A 18 -0.15 1.46 17.40
N GLY A 19 0.05 2.12 16.25
CA GLY A 19 -0.57 1.70 15.00
C GLY A 19 0.01 0.40 14.46
N VAL A 20 -0.82 -0.33 13.72
CA VAL A 20 -0.51 -1.63 13.12
C VAL A 20 -1.06 -1.73 11.69
N VAL A 21 -0.39 -2.56 10.90
CA VAL A 21 -0.85 -3.04 9.60
C VAL A 21 -1.11 -4.53 9.74
N SER A 22 -2.34 -4.95 9.42
CA SER A 22 -2.77 -6.35 9.43
C SER A 22 -2.97 -6.85 8.01
N VAL A 23 -2.60 -8.11 7.77
CA VAL A 23 -2.86 -8.84 6.52
C VAL A 23 -3.54 -10.14 6.91
N ALA A 24 -4.71 -10.40 6.35
CA ALA A 24 -5.54 -11.54 6.72
C ALA A 24 -6.20 -12.17 5.50
N HIS A 25 -6.44 -13.47 5.57
CA HIS A 25 -7.34 -14.18 4.67
C HIS A 25 -8.79 -14.04 5.16
N VAL A 26 -9.70 -13.71 4.26
CA VAL A 26 -11.13 -13.62 4.56
C VAL A 26 -11.92 -14.50 3.61
N ILE A 27 -12.71 -15.42 4.15
CA ILE A 27 -13.64 -16.25 3.37
C ILE A 27 -15.01 -15.59 3.32
N GLU A 28 -15.66 -15.73 2.16
CA GLU A 28 -17.01 -15.25 1.94
C GLU A 28 -17.24 -13.77 2.36
N PRO A 29 -16.32 -12.83 2.02
CA PRO A 29 -16.36 -11.45 2.50
C PRO A 29 -17.63 -10.69 2.07
N TYR A 30 -18.30 -11.17 1.01
CA TYR A 30 -19.52 -10.58 0.45
C TYR A 30 -20.74 -11.52 0.57
N GLY A 31 -20.66 -12.47 1.50
CA GLY A 31 -21.72 -13.44 1.76
C GLY A 31 -21.43 -14.83 1.19
N PRO A 32 -22.36 -15.78 1.39
CA PRO A 32 -22.13 -17.19 1.09
C PRO A 32 -21.71 -17.43 -0.36
N LYS A 33 -20.72 -18.29 -0.56
CA LYS A 33 -20.10 -18.66 -1.85
C LYS A 33 -19.38 -17.52 -2.57
N SER A 34 -19.18 -16.35 -1.95
CA SER A 34 -18.28 -15.36 -2.53
C SER A 34 -16.83 -15.83 -2.41
N GLU A 35 -16.06 -15.55 -3.45
CA GLU A 35 -14.65 -15.91 -3.49
C GLU A 35 -13.88 -15.29 -2.32
N PRO A 36 -12.92 -16.03 -1.74
CA PRO A 36 -12.10 -15.51 -0.67
C PRO A 36 -11.17 -14.39 -1.17
N VAL A 37 -10.74 -13.54 -0.24
CA VAL A 37 -9.87 -12.41 -0.52
C VAL A 37 -8.75 -12.31 0.51
N VAL A 38 -7.69 -11.59 0.17
CA VAL A 38 -6.76 -11.05 1.17
C VAL A 38 -7.27 -9.69 1.60
N SER A 39 -7.40 -9.47 2.90
CA SER A 39 -7.65 -8.16 3.48
C SER A 39 -6.35 -7.55 3.99
N ILE A 40 -6.11 -6.28 3.66
CA ILE A 40 -5.06 -5.46 4.27
C ILE A 40 -5.75 -4.37 5.09
N GLY A 41 -5.44 -4.31 6.38
CA GLY A 41 -5.98 -3.38 7.35
C GLY A 41 -4.92 -2.46 7.93
N ILE A 42 -5.30 -1.23 8.23
CA ILE A 42 -4.50 -0.24 8.97
C ILE A 42 -5.32 0.22 10.17
N SER A 43 -4.70 0.13 11.35
CA SER A 43 -5.27 0.66 12.59
C SER A 43 -4.27 1.59 13.27
N LEU A 44 -4.72 2.77 13.72
CA LEU A 44 -3.89 3.71 14.48
C LEU A 44 -3.92 3.42 15.99
N ASN A 45 -4.95 2.73 16.47
CA ASN A 45 -5.12 2.40 17.88
C ASN A 45 -4.64 0.98 18.25
N GLY A 46 -4.12 0.24 17.27
CA GLY A 46 -3.57 -1.10 17.47
C GLY A 46 -4.58 -2.24 17.35
N ASN A 47 -5.85 -1.95 17.06
CA ASN A 47 -6.87 -2.99 16.89
C ASN A 47 -6.83 -3.61 15.48
N ALA A 48 -6.07 -4.70 15.34
CA ALA A 48 -5.91 -5.42 14.08
C ALA A 48 -7.20 -6.09 13.54
N LEU A 49 -8.18 -6.37 14.42
CA LEU A 49 -9.41 -7.07 14.05
C LEU A 49 -10.45 -6.14 13.43
N GLU A 50 -10.44 -4.87 13.84
CA GLU A 50 -11.33 -3.82 13.34
C GLU A 50 -10.52 -2.60 12.92
N PRO A 51 -9.70 -2.73 11.87
CA PRO A 51 -8.87 -1.63 11.39
C PRO A 51 -9.73 -0.49 10.84
N GLU A 52 -9.34 0.76 11.12
CA GLU A 52 -10.01 1.96 10.61
C GLU A 52 -10.06 2.02 9.08
N TRP A 53 -8.98 1.57 8.42
CA TRP A 53 -8.95 1.43 6.97
C TRP A 53 -8.70 -0.01 6.59
N LYS A 54 -9.49 -0.53 5.67
CA LYS A 54 -9.26 -1.87 5.10
C LYS A 54 -9.63 -1.93 3.64
N VAL A 55 -8.88 -2.75 2.91
CA VAL A 55 -9.16 -3.11 1.53
C VAL A 55 -9.23 -4.62 1.40
N HIS A 56 -10.09 -5.11 0.52
CA HIS A 56 -10.14 -6.51 0.10
C HIS A 56 -9.53 -6.63 -1.29
N ILE A 57 -8.58 -7.55 -1.44
CA ILE A 57 -7.86 -7.80 -2.67
C ILE A 57 -8.16 -9.23 -3.10
N PRO A 58 -8.80 -9.42 -4.25
CA PRO A 58 -8.96 -10.75 -4.84
C PRO A 58 -7.61 -11.44 -5.03
N TYR A 59 -7.56 -12.75 -4.82
CA TYR A 59 -6.32 -13.51 -4.97
C TYR A 59 -5.71 -13.40 -6.37
N GLU A 60 -6.55 -13.28 -7.39
CA GLU A 60 -6.14 -13.12 -8.79
C GLU A 60 -5.36 -11.81 -9.04
N ASN A 61 -5.47 -10.80 -8.17
CA ASN A 61 -4.78 -9.52 -8.33
C ASN A 61 -3.54 -9.38 -7.45
N ILE A 62 -3.15 -10.41 -6.69
CA ILE A 62 -2.06 -10.31 -5.70
C ILE A 62 -0.71 -10.05 -6.35
N ASP A 63 -0.40 -10.74 -7.45
CA ASP A 63 0.90 -10.59 -8.12
C ASP A 63 1.08 -9.19 -8.72
N ASP A 64 0.03 -8.66 -9.36
CA ASP A 64 0.02 -7.30 -9.90
C ASP A 64 0.18 -6.25 -8.79
N LEU A 65 -0.53 -6.42 -7.68
CA LEU A 65 -0.40 -5.53 -6.53
C LEU A 65 1.02 -5.58 -5.93
N ILE A 66 1.61 -6.76 -5.78
CA ILE A 66 2.99 -6.91 -5.32
C ILE A 66 3.95 -6.20 -6.28
N GLY A 67 3.73 -6.32 -7.59
CA GLY A 67 4.48 -5.60 -8.62
C GLY A 67 4.40 -4.09 -8.44
N ALA A 68 3.18 -3.56 -8.29
CA ALA A 68 2.95 -2.13 -8.08
C ALA A 68 3.59 -1.61 -6.79
N LEU A 69 3.50 -2.36 -5.68
CA LEU A 69 4.11 -1.97 -4.40
C LEU A 69 5.65 -1.97 -4.46
N LYS A 70 6.26 -2.91 -5.21
CA LYS A 70 7.70 -2.93 -5.44
C LYS A 70 8.14 -1.71 -6.26
N LEU A 71 7.47 -1.46 -7.38
CA LEU A 71 7.74 -0.31 -8.23
C LEU A 71 7.60 1.00 -7.44
N ALA A 72 6.54 1.14 -6.65
CA ALA A 72 6.33 2.32 -5.81
C ALA A 72 7.48 2.54 -4.81
N LYS A 73 8.04 1.46 -4.24
CA LYS A 73 9.21 1.55 -3.36
C LYS A 73 10.48 1.95 -4.10
N GLU A 74 10.66 1.46 -5.33
CA GLU A 74 11.85 1.73 -6.15
C GLU A 74 11.85 3.14 -6.73
N GLU A 75 10.71 3.61 -7.25
CA GLU A 75 10.58 4.93 -7.88
C GLU A 75 10.32 6.04 -6.87
N PHE A 76 9.50 5.78 -5.84
CA PHE A 76 8.96 6.80 -4.93
C PHE A 76 9.27 6.52 -3.44
N GLY A 77 10.31 5.72 -3.16
CA GLY A 77 10.74 5.40 -1.81
C GLY A 77 11.05 6.64 -0.95
N LYS A 78 11.41 6.43 0.33
CA LYS A 78 11.64 7.54 1.29
C LYS A 78 12.66 8.59 0.83
N ASP A 79 13.54 8.21 -0.08
CA ASP A 79 14.59 9.06 -0.66
C ASP A 79 14.16 9.70 -2.00
N TYR A 80 12.89 9.56 -2.39
CA TYR A 80 12.36 10.19 -3.59
C TYR A 80 12.41 11.71 -3.46
N ILE A 81 13.26 12.31 -4.30
CA ILE A 81 13.28 13.73 -4.56
C ILE A 81 12.50 13.90 -5.87
N PRO A 82 11.32 14.56 -5.87
CA PRO A 82 10.65 14.90 -7.11
C PRO A 82 11.65 15.65 -7.98
N GLN A 83 11.92 15.14 -9.19
CA GLN A 83 12.83 15.80 -10.10
C GLN A 83 12.38 17.26 -10.19
N GLN A 84 13.23 18.18 -9.74
CA GLN A 84 13.01 19.58 -10.04
C GLN A 84 12.95 19.64 -11.56
N ILE A 85 11.80 20.06 -12.07
CA ILE A 85 11.63 20.45 -13.47
C ILE A 85 12.85 21.31 -13.76
N LYS A 86 13.82 20.79 -14.52
CA LYS A 86 14.89 21.63 -15.04
C LYS A 86 14.16 22.62 -15.92
N PRO A 87 14.14 23.92 -15.59
CA PRO A 87 13.64 24.86 -16.55
C PRO A 87 14.57 24.73 -17.75
N ASP A 88 13.98 24.43 -18.89
CA ASP A 88 14.64 24.41 -20.19
C ASP A 88 15.01 25.87 -20.53
N PHE A 89 15.98 26.44 -19.81
CA PHE A 89 16.65 27.65 -20.22
C PHE A 89 17.78 27.20 -21.14
N ASP A 90 17.43 27.05 -22.41
CA ASP A 90 18.37 27.17 -23.52
C ASP A 90 18.98 28.58 -23.47
N ASP A 91 20.10 28.71 -22.75
CA ASP A 91 20.97 29.87 -22.77
C ASP A 91 21.74 29.88 -24.10
N GLY A 92 20.99 30.11 -25.19
CA GLY A 92 21.52 30.40 -26.51
C GLY A 92 22.11 31.80 -26.55
N VAL A 93 23.28 31.98 -25.92
CA VAL A 93 24.18 33.10 -26.19
C VAL A 93 24.48 33.14 -27.69
N VAL A 94 23.87 34.07 -28.41
CA VAL A 94 24.40 34.55 -29.70
C VAL A 94 25.17 35.82 -29.37
N GLY A 95 26.49 35.66 -29.27
CA GLY A 95 27.47 36.74 -29.14
C GLY A 95 27.37 37.72 -30.30
N GLY A 96 27.72 38.97 -30.02
CA GLY A 96 27.73 40.06 -30.99
C GLY A 96 28.83 39.94 -32.03
N GLU A 97 28.59 40.63 -33.15
CA GLU A 97 29.42 41.69 -33.74
C GLU A 97 28.48 42.69 -34.41
#